data_AF-A0AAJ2YW81-F1
#
_entry.id   AF-A0AAJ2YW81-F1
#
_cell.length_a   1.000
_cell.length_b   1.000
_cell.length_c   1.000
_cell.angle_alpha   90.00
_cell.angle_beta   90.00
_cell.angle_gamma   90.00
#
_symmetry.space_group_name_H-M   'P 1'
#
loop_
_entity.id
_entity.type
_entity.pdbx_description
1 polymer ?
#
loop_
_entity_poly.entity_id
_entity_poly.type
_entity_poly.pdbx_seq_one_letter_code
_entity_poly.pdbx_strand_id
1 'polypeptide(L)'
;MESKYNRTVAAPSYVKKESNEDAVTVDWFFGKGHIGTKIWQAILMVIGVFFAALPIYITVKTMLATYMKKGETVWSYREGFKMWQDATHFFFQMLIFFVVIFLVLYIINVLRARHERKGLTVDAERVAYRMSLAEEMYDSKYGPRAFRMQRQNIRVAGYDDVETYELRDRIKYFEMTDGE
;
A
#
# COMPACT_ATOMS: atom_id res chain seq x y z
N MET A 1 -31.66 -37.07 5.05
CA MET A 1 -30.78 -36.67 6.17
C MET A 1 -30.96 -35.18 6.36
N GLU A 2 -31.84 -34.77 7.27
CA GLU A 2 -32.14 -33.36 7.55
C GLU A 2 -31.04 -32.74 8.40
N SER A 3 -30.55 -31.57 7.97
CA SER A 3 -29.56 -30.75 8.67
C SER A 3 -30.15 -30.23 9.98
N LYS A 4 -29.71 -30.84 11.09
CA LYS A 4 -30.21 -30.61 12.46
C LYS A 4 -29.57 -29.41 13.17
N TYR A 5 -29.22 -28.35 12.44
CA TYR A 5 -28.57 -27.16 13.01
C TYR A 5 -29.16 -25.88 12.46
N ASN A 6 -30.36 -25.54 12.91
CA ASN A 6 -30.83 -24.16 12.87
C ASN A 6 -31.11 -23.72 14.33
N ARG A 7 -30.03 -23.49 15.09
CA ARG A 7 -30.12 -22.76 16.35
C ARG A 7 -30.10 -21.27 16.00
N THR A 8 -31.21 -20.59 16.20
CA THR A 8 -31.23 -19.14 16.33
C THR A 8 -30.46 -18.77 17.60
N VAL A 9 -29.17 -18.47 17.45
CA VAL A 9 -28.34 -17.97 18.54
C VAL A 9 -28.84 -16.57 18.88
N ALA A 10 -29.33 -16.38 20.10
CA ALA A 10 -29.72 -15.06 20.58
C ALA A 10 -28.52 -14.11 20.51
N ALA A 11 -28.74 -12.89 19.99
CA ALA A 11 -27.69 -11.90 19.85
C ALA A 11 -27.01 -11.63 21.21
N PRO A 12 -25.67 -11.52 21.25
CA PRO A 12 -24.94 -11.34 22.50
C PRO A 12 -25.24 -9.97 23.13
N SER A 13 -25.22 -9.90 24.47
CA SER A 13 -25.71 -8.79 25.29
C SER A 13 -25.04 -7.43 25.08
N TYR A 14 -23.92 -7.39 24.34
CA TYR A 14 -23.21 -6.16 24.00
C TYR A 14 -23.72 -5.51 22.70
N VAL A 15 -24.51 -6.21 21.89
CA VAL A 15 -25.14 -5.63 20.68
C VAL A 15 -26.37 -4.84 21.10
N LYS A 16 -26.16 -3.58 21.49
CA LYS A 16 -27.24 -2.67 21.91
C LYS A 16 -28.10 -2.16 20.75
N LYS A 17 -27.58 -2.20 19.52
CA LYS A 17 -28.29 -1.80 18.30
C LYS A 17 -27.71 -2.53 17.10
N GLU A 18 -28.52 -3.35 16.46
CA GLU A 18 -28.21 -3.93 15.15
C GLU A 18 -28.57 -2.89 14.09
N SER A 19 -27.57 -2.27 13.46
CA SER A 19 -27.81 -1.37 12.33
C SER A 19 -27.94 -2.19 11.07
N ASN A 20 -29.15 -2.26 10.50
CA ASN A 20 -29.34 -2.82 9.17
C ASN A 20 -28.51 -2.01 8.16
N GLU A 21 -27.77 -2.66 7.26
CA GLU A 21 -26.91 -2.00 6.26
C GLU A 21 -27.71 -1.04 5.38
N ASP A 22 -28.99 -1.36 5.13
CA ASP A 22 -29.96 -0.52 4.43
C ASP A 22 -30.18 0.86 5.07
N ALA A 23 -29.90 1.01 6.37
CA ALA A 23 -30.06 2.26 7.11
C ALA A 23 -28.82 3.16 7.01
N VAL A 24 -27.68 2.64 6.56
CA VAL A 24 -26.41 3.38 6.46
C VAL A 24 -26.35 4.21 5.17
N THR A 25 -27.03 3.78 4.10
CA THR A 25 -27.10 4.49 2.82
C THR A 25 -28.54 4.89 2.46
N VAL A 26 -29.20 5.63 3.34
CA VAL A 26 -30.47 6.27 2.98
C VAL A 26 -30.18 7.48 2.10
N ASP A 27 -30.16 7.27 0.78
CA ASP A 27 -30.18 8.36 -0.18
C ASP A 27 -31.57 8.99 -0.20
N TRP A 28 -31.65 10.23 0.27
CA TRP A 28 -32.87 11.01 0.34
C TRP A 28 -33.49 11.28 -1.05
N PHE A 29 -32.72 11.15 -2.13
CA PHE A 29 -33.23 11.23 -3.49
C PHE A 29 -34.14 10.04 -3.85
N PHE A 30 -33.81 8.83 -3.39
CA PHE A 30 -34.58 7.60 -3.63
C PHE A 30 -35.61 7.29 -2.53
N GLY A 31 -35.62 8.05 -1.43
CA GLY A 31 -36.60 7.94 -0.36
C GLY A 31 -38.06 8.09 -0.82
N LYS A 32 -39.00 7.47 -0.10
CA LYS A 32 -40.44 7.60 -0.36
C LYS A 32 -40.96 8.94 0.19
N GLY A 33 -41.66 9.72 -0.62
CA GLY A 33 -42.22 11.03 -0.26
C GLY A 33 -41.32 12.22 -0.66
N HIS A 34 -41.94 13.38 -0.91
CA HIS A 34 -41.31 14.66 -1.31
C HIS A 34 -40.75 14.74 -2.75
N ILE A 35 -41.64 14.80 -3.74
CA ILE A 35 -41.27 15.05 -5.15
C ILE A 35 -40.55 16.40 -5.33
N GLY A 36 -40.93 17.43 -4.56
CA GLY A 36 -40.34 18.76 -4.67
C GLY A 36 -38.85 18.81 -4.32
N THR A 37 -38.41 18.11 -3.27
CA THR A 37 -36.98 18.06 -2.89
C THR A 37 -36.15 17.33 -3.94
N LYS A 38 -36.70 16.30 -4.58
CA LYS A 38 -36.05 15.57 -5.68
C LYS A 38 -35.82 16.45 -6.90
N ILE A 39 -36.83 17.24 -7.30
CA ILE A 39 -36.70 18.20 -8.40
C ILE A 39 -35.62 19.24 -8.07
N TRP A 40 -35.62 19.78 -6.85
CA TRP A 40 -34.60 20.74 -6.42
C TRP A 40 -33.19 20.15 -6.44
N GLN A 41 -33.01 18.92 -5.95
CA GLN A 41 -31.74 18.20 -6.00
C GLN A 41 -31.29 17.95 -7.45
N ALA A 42 -32.20 17.58 -8.36
CA ALA A 42 -31.89 17.41 -9.77
C ALA A 42 -31.47 18.73 -10.44
N ILE A 43 -32.13 19.85 -10.12
CA ILE A 43 -31.74 21.18 -10.61
C ILE A 43 -30.34 21.55 -10.11
N LEU A 44 -30.06 21.36 -8.82
CA LEU A 44 -28.73 21.63 -8.25
C LEU A 44 -27.65 20.75 -8.89
N MET A 45 -27.96 19.48 -9.17
CA MET A 45 -27.05 18.58 -9.88
C MET A 45 -26.74 19.10 -11.29
N VAL A 46 -27.77 19.48 -12.06
CA VAL A 46 -27.59 20.02 -13.41
C VAL A 46 -26.78 21.31 -13.41
N ILE A 47 -27.07 22.22 -12.47
CA ILE A 47 -26.31 23.46 -12.28
C ILE A 47 -24.86 23.14 -11.91
N GLY A 48 -24.62 22.21 -10.99
CA GLY A 48 -23.28 21.79 -10.59
C GLY A 48 -22.49 21.23 -11.76
N VAL A 49 -23.09 20.33 -12.55
CA VAL A 49 -22.47 19.77 -13.76
C VAL A 49 -22.20 20.86 -14.80
N PHE A 50 -23.14 21.79 -14.99
CA PHE A 50 -22.95 22.91 -15.92
C PHE A 50 -21.76 23.78 -15.51
N PHE A 51 -21.69 24.21 -14.25
CA PHE A 51 -20.58 25.03 -13.74
C PHE A 51 -19.25 24.26 -13.72
N ALA A 52 -19.26 22.94 -13.52
CA ALA A 52 -18.06 22.11 -13.62
C ALA A 52 -17.59 21.96 -15.09
N ALA A 53 -18.51 21.87 -16.04
CA ALA A 53 -18.20 21.75 -17.47
C ALA A 53 -17.84 23.08 -18.13
N LEU A 54 -18.33 24.20 -17.59
CA LEU A 54 -18.11 25.54 -18.12
C LEU A 54 -16.62 25.93 -18.27
N PRO A 55 -15.73 25.77 -17.27
CA PRO A 55 -14.31 26.07 -17.43
C PRO A 55 -13.64 25.16 -18.47
N ILE A 56 -14.05 23.89 -18.57
CA ILE A 56 -13.55 22.94 -19.57
C ILE A 56 -13.92 23.42 -20.98
N TYR A 57 -15.20 23.78 -21.18
CA TYR A 57 -15.69 24.28 -22.45
C TYR A 57 -14.96 25.56 -22.88
N ILE A 58 -14.78 26.51 -21.97
CA ILE A 58 -14.04 27.75 -22.25
C ILE A 58 -12.61 27.42 -22.66
N THR A 59 -11.92 26.55 -21.92
CA THR A 59 -10.52 26.16 -22.20
C THR A 59 -10.37 25.45 -23.55
N VAL A 60 -11.27 24.51 -23.86
CA VAL A 60 -11.23 23.77 -25.13
C VAL A 60 -11.53 24.69 -26.32
N LYS A 61 -12.53 25.57 -26.19
CA LYS A 61 -12.89 26.54 -27.24
C LYS A 61 -11.75 27.53 -27.51
N THR A 62 -11.15 28.10 -26.46
CA THR A 62 -10.02 29.03 -26.62
C THR A 62 -8.81 28.33 -27.21
N MET A 63 -8.52 27.09 -26.82
CA MET A 63 -7.44 26.29 -27.40
C MET A 63 -7.67 25.97 -28.88
N LEU A 64 -8.88 25.52 -29.26
CA LEU A 64 -9.23 25.22 -30.66
C LEU A 64 -9.12 26.44 -31.56
N ALA A 65 -9.66 27.58 -31.12
CA ALA A 65 -9.61 28.82 -31.88
C ALA A 65 -8.16 29.33 -32.04
N THR A 66 -7.30 29.13 -31.04
CA THR A 66 -5.91 29.62 -31.06
C THR A 66 -4.97 28.72 -31.86
N TYR A 67 -5.01 27.40 -31.63
CA TYR A 67 -4.06 26.46 -32.25
C TYR A 67 -4.51 25.95 -33.61
N MET A 68 -5.82 25.71 -33.80
CA MET A 68 -6.35 25.20 -35.07
C MET A 68 -6.93 26.31 -35.97
N LYS A 69 -6.90 27.57 -35.53
CA LYS A 69 -7.50 28.73 -36.22
C LYS A 69 -8.96 28.49 -36.65
N LYS A 70 -9.69 27.66 -35.90
CA LYS A 70 -11.04 27.24 -36.24
C LYS A 70 -12.03 27.72 -35.19
N GLY A 71 -12.97 28.56 -35.62
CA GLY A 71 -14.01 29.14 -34.78
C GLY A 71 -13.60 30.43 -34.06
N GLU A 72 -14.56 31.06 -33.39
CA GLU A 72 -14.36 32.30 -32.64
C GLU A 72 -13.85 32.02 -31.22
N THR A 73 -12.91 32.85 -30.77
CA THR A 73 -12.39 32.79 -29.40
C THR A 73 -13.44 33.33 -28.43
N VAL A 74 -13.82 32.54 -27.41
CA VAL A 74 -14.67 33.03 -26.31
C VAL A 74 -13.97 34.14 -25.51
N TRP A 75 -12.63 34.13 -25.50
CA TRP A 75 -11.79 35.10 -24.81
C TRP A 75 -10.50 35.32 -25.61
N SER A 76 -10.20 36.55 -26.00
CA SER A 76 -9.03 36.92 -26.84
C SER A 76 -7.95 37.71 -26.10
N TYR A 77 -7.99 37.74 -24.76
CA TYR A 77 -7.04 38.52 -23.96
C TYR A 77 -5.62 37.94 -24.06
N ARG A 78 -4.79 38.65 -24.80
CA ARG A 78 -3.45 38.23 -25.22
C ARG A 78 -2.47 37.99 -24.07
N GLU A 79 -2.64 38.66 -22.93
CA GLU A 79 -1.78 38.47 -21.76
C GLU A 79 -2.10 37.19 -20.98
N GLY A 80 -3.37 36.78 -20.92
CA GLY A 80 -3.77 35.55 -20.24
C GLY A 80 -3.17 34.30 -20.90
N PHE A 81 -3.09 34.31 -22.24
CA PHE A 81 -2.42 33.24 -22.99
C PHE A 81 -0.90 33.22 -22.77
N LYS A 82 -0.27 34.39 -22.65
CA LYS A 82 1.16 34.48 -22.34
C LYS A 82 1.45 33.94 -20.94
N MET A 83 0.66 34.34 -19.94
CA MET A 83 0.75 33.80 -18.58
C MET A 83 0.53 32.28 -18.54
N TRP A 84 -0.45 31.77 -19.29
CA TRP A 84 -0.70 30.32 -19.39
C TRP A 84 0.48 29.57 -20.02
N GLN A 85 1.04 30.10 -21.10
CA GLN A 85 2.20 29.51 -21.76
C GLN A 85 3.44 29.53 -20.86
N ASP A 86 3.69 30.64 -20.18
CA ASP A 86 4.81 30.79 -19.24
C ASP A 86 4.65 29.83 -18.05
N ALA A 87 3.45 29.73 -17.48
CA ALA A 87 3.15 28.79 -16.41
C ALA A 87 3.32 27.33 -16.86
N THR A 88 2.78 26.97 -18.03
CA THR A 88 2.91 25.61 -18.59
C THR A 88 4.37 25.25 -18.82
N HIS A 89 5.16 26.18 -19.36
CA HIS A 89 6.59 25.97 -19.59
C HIS A 89 7.35 25.81 -18.27
N PHE A 90 7.06 26.64 -17.26
CA PHE A 90 7.64 26.53 -15.92
C PHE A 90 7.33 25.18 -15.27
N PHE A 91 6.07 24.73 -15.29
CA PHE A 91 5.68 23.44 -14.74
C PHE A 91 6.34 22.27 -15.48
N PHE A 92 6.47 22.36 -16.80
CA PHE A 92 7.15 21.34 -17.60
C PHE A 92 8.64 21.26 -17.27
N GLN A 93 9.31 22.40 -17.09
CA GLN A 93 10.71 22.45 -16.64
C GLN A 93 10.87 21.86 -15.24
N MET A 94 9.98 22.18 -14.30
CA MET A 94 9.98 21.56 -12.96
C MET A 94 9.78 20.04 -13.04
N LEU A 95 8.88 19.57 -13.90
CA LEU A 95 8.64 18.14 -14.09
C LEU A 95 9.89 17.43 -14.60
N ILE A 96 10.56 17.98 -15.62
CA ILE A 96 11.83 17.43 -16.11
C ILE A 96 12.90 17.43 -15.02
N PHE A 97 13.03 18.54 -14.27
CA PHE A 97 13.97 18.64 -13.17
C PHE A 97 13.75 17.55 -12.11
N PHE A 98 12.50 17.32 -11.71
CA PHE A 98 12.16 16.22 -10.80
C PHE A 98 12.50 14.86 -11.40
N VAL A 99 12.12 14.60 -12.65
CA VAL A 99 12.43 13.33 -13.32
C VAL A 99 13.94 13.06 -13.31
N VAL A 100 14.76 14.07 -13.61
CA VAL A 100 16.22 13.95 -13.58
C VAL A 100 16.74 13.67 -12.18
N ILE A 101 16.28 14.40 -11.15
CA ILE A 101 16.69 14.17 -9.77
C ILE A 101 16.31 12.76 -9.31
N PHE A 102 15.08 12.34 -9.54
CA PHE A 102 14.61 11.01 -9.15
C PHE A 102 15.37 9.91 -9.88
N LEU A 103 15.69 10.12 -11.17
CA LEU A 103 16.52 9.20 -11.93
C LEU A 103 17.92 9.07 -11.32
N VAL A 104 18.57 10.19 -10.98
CA VAL A 104 19.90 10.17 -10.33
C VAL A 104 19.82 9.47 -8.98
N LEU A 105 18.82 9.78 -8.16
CA LEU A 105 18.62 9.14 -6.86
C LEU A 105 18.39 7.64 -7.00
N TYR A 106 17.60 7.23 -7.99
CA TYR A 106 17.36 5.84 -8.33
C TYR A 106 18.65 5.11 -8.72
N ILE A 107 19.47 5.72 -9.59
CA ILE A 107 20.77 5.14 -10.00
C ILE A 107 21.69 4.98 -8.78
N ILE A 108 21.81 6.00 -7.93
CA ILE A 108 22.60 5.92 -6.70
C ILE A 108 22.12 4.78 -5.81
N ASN A 109 20.81 4.64 -5.63
CA ASN A 109 20.22 3.59 -4.81
C ASN A 109 20.51 2.19 -5.38
N VAL A 110 20.36 2.01 -6.70
CA VAL A 110 20.65 0.73 -7.37
C VAL A 110 22.14 0.39 -7.28
N LEU A 111 23.03 1.37 -7.47
CA LEU A 111 24.47 1.17 -7.34
C LEU A 111 24.87 0.79 -5.92
N ARG A 112 24.30 1.46 -4.90
CA ARG A 112 24.50 1.12 -3.49
C ARG A 112 24.04 -0.30 -3.21
N ALA A 113 22.80 -0.66 -3.58
CA ALA A 113 22.27 -2.00 -3.38
C ALA A 113 23.12 -3.08 -4.07
N ARG A 114 23.65 -2.80 -5.27
CA ARG A 114 24.55 -3.72 -5.98
C ARG A 114 25.90 -3.85 -5.28
N HIS A 115 26.42 -2.77 -4.69
CA HIS A 115 27.65 -2.79 -3.92
C HIS A 115 27.47 -3.57 -2.61
N GLU A 116 26.37 -3.35 -1.89
CA GLU A 116 26.02 -4.10 -0.68
C GLU A 116 25.86 -5.60 -0.96
N ARG A 117 25.18 -5.98 -2.05
CA ARG A 117 25.06 -7.40 -2.44
C ARG A 117 26.41 -8.05 -2.76
N LYS A 118 27.39 -7.30 -3.25
CA LYS A 118 28.75 -7.81 -3.49
C LYS A 118 29.54 -7.95 -2.17
N GLY A 119 29.35 -7.03 -1.22
CA GLY A 119 29.94 -7.10 0.12
C GLY A 119 29.28 -8.16 1.02
N LEU A 120 28.03 -8.51 0.77
CA LEU A 120 27.28 -9.61 1.39
C LEU A 120 27.59 -10.95 0.70
N THR A 121 28.84 -11.21 0.36
CA THR A 121 29.29 -12.59 0.18
C THR A 121 29.28 -13.21 1.57
N VAL A 122 28.12 -13.74 1.93
CA VAL A 122 27.92 -14.50 3.16
C VAL A 122 28.96 -15.61 3.13
N ASP A 123 29.92 -15.54 4.04
CA ASP A 123 30.97 -16.53 4.18
C ASP A 123 30.30 -17.90 4.42
N ALA A 124 30.39 -18.76 3.41
CA ALA A 124 29.73 -20.05 3.40
C ALA A 124 30.26 -20.95 4.52
N GLU A 125 31.53 -20.81 4.87
CA GLU A 125 32.16 -21.55 5.97
C GLU A 125 31.60 -21.09 7.31
N ARG A 126 31.53 -19.76 7.53
CA ARG A 126 30.96 -19.20 8.75
C ARG A 126 29.47 -19.55 8.92
N VAL A 127 28.69 -19.59 7.85
CA VAL A 127 27.29 -20.02 7.91
C VAL A 127 27.16 -21.51 8.19
N ALA A 128 27.98 -22.35 7.57
CA ALA A 128 28.00 -23.77 7.85
C ALA A 128 28.34 -24.06 9.32
N TYR A 129 29.33 -23.33 9.87
CA TYR A 129 29.74 -23.43 11.27
C TYR A 129 28.63 -22.99 12.24
N ARG A 130 27.96 -21.86 11.95
CA ARG A 130 26.80 -21.43 12.75
C ARG A 130 25.64 -22.42 12.68
N MET A 131 25.43 -23.05 11.52
CA MET A 131 24.41 -24.09 11.35
C MET A 131 24.73 -25.33 12.19
N SER A 132 26.00 -25.77 12.24
CA SER A 132 26.38 -26.93 13.06
C SER A 132 26.20 -26.67 14.56
N LEU A 133 26.57 -25.48 15.05
CA LEU A 133 26.35 -25.10 16.45
C LEU A 133 24.86 -25.06 16.81
N ALA A 134 24.03 -24.57 15.89
CA ALA A 134 22.58 -24.60 16.06
C ALA A 134 22.09 -26.05 16.09
N GLU A 135 22.48 -26.89 15.12
CA GLU A 135 22.06 -28.29 15.05
C GLU A 135 22.45 -29.07 16.31
N GLU A 136 23.65 -28.85 16.86
CA GLU A 136 24.08 -29.44 18.13
C GLU A 136 23.22 -29.00 19.32
N MET A 137 22.86 -27.71 19.40
CA MET A 137 21.96 -27.22 20.44
C MET A 137 20.57 -27.86 20.33
N TYR A 138 20.03 -27.91 19.11
CA TYR A 138 18.72 -28.51 18.85
C TYR A 138 18.71 -30.02 19.14
N ASP A 139 19.78 -30.74 18.78
CA ASP A 139 19.88 -32.17 19.05
C ASP A 139 20.02 -32.46 20.55
N SER A 140 20.70 -31.59 21.31
CA SER A 140 20.78 -31.70 22.77
C SER A 140 19.44 -31.49 23.47
N LYS A 141 18.61 -30.52 23.03
CA LYS A 141 17.33 -30.23 23.68
C LYS A 141 16.19 -31.14 23.21
N TYR A 142 16.10 -31.38 21.90
CA TYR A 142 14.94 -32.02 21.28
C TYR A 142 15.23 -33.41 20.70
N GLY A 143 16.47 -33.86 20.78
CA GLY A 143 16.93 -35.11 20.19
C GLY A 143 17.24 -35.01 18.69
N PRO A 144 17.76 -36.11 18.12
CA PRO A 144 18.32 -36.12 16.77
C PRO A 144 17.33 -35.64 15.71
N ARG A 145 17.82 -34.90 14.73
CA ARG A 145 17.01 -34.39 13.59
C ARG A 145 16.13 -35.44 12.91
N ALA A 146 16.63 -36.66 12.72
CA ALA A 146 15.86 -37.74 12.10
C ALA A 146 14.57 -38.07 12.89
N PHE A 147 14.64 -38.05 14.22
CA PHE A 147 13.48 -38.25 15.09
C PHE A 147 12.48 -37.09 14.98
N ARG A 148 12.97 -35.85 14.87
CA ARG A 148 12.14 -34.64 14.73
C ARG A 148 11.40 -34.61 13.40
N MET A 149 12.08 -34.96 12.30
CA MET A 149 11.48 -34.96 10.95
C MET A 149 10.47 -36.08 10.72
N GLN A 150 10.52 -37.16 11.51
CA GLN A 150 9.58 -38.28 11.41
C GLN A 150 8.23 -37.99 12.08
N ARG A 151 8.15 -37.01 13.00
CA ARG A 151 6.93 -36.69 13.74
C ARG A 151 6.20 -35.49 13.13
N GLN A 152 4.88 -35.62 12.98
CA GLN A 152 4.02 -34.55 12.47
C GLN A 152 3.78 -33.43 13.51
N ASN A 153 3.92 -33.74 14.81
CA ASN A 153 3.85 -32.76 15.88
C ASN A 153 4.88 -33.04 16.99
N ILE A 154 5.41 -31.96 17.57
CA ILE A 154 6.27 -31.98 18.76
C ILE A 154 5.66 -30.98 19.73
N ARG A 155 5.38 -31.39 20.96
CA ARG A 155 4.93 -30.49 22.02
C ARG A 155 6.15 -30.03 22.80
N VAL A 156 6.54 -28.79 22.62
CA VAL A 156 7.59 -28.13 23.39
C VAL A 156 6.91 -27.30 24.48
N ALA A 157 7.33 -27.44 25.73
CA ALA A 157 6.84 -26.58 26.80
C ALA A 157 7.39 -25.16 26.59
N GLY A 158 6.62 -24.11 26.90
CA GLY A 158 7.01 -22.73 26.54
C GLY A 158 8.33 -22.24 27.15
N TYR A 159 8.82 -22.86 28.23
CA TYR A 159 10.11 -22.56 28.87
C TYR A 159 11.27 -23.41 28.33
N ASP A 160 10.99 -24.38 27.48
CA ASP A 160 11.97 -25.32 26.90
C ASP A 160 12.29 -24.97 25.44
N ASP A 161 11.68 -23.89 24.92
CA ASP A 161 11.97 -23.39 23.58
C ASP A 161 13.40 -22.83 23.50
N VAL A 162 13.99 -22.87 22.32
CA VAL A 162 15.31 -22.28 22.09
C VAL A 162 15.09 -20.79 21.83
N GLU A 163 15.43 -19.97 22.82
CA GLU A 163 15.27 -18.54 22.69
C GLU A 163 16.33 -17.93 21.78
N THR A 164 15.98 -16.83 21.11
CA THR A 164 16.85 -16.17 20.13
C THR A 164 18.16 -15.69 20.77
N TYR A 165 18.16 -15.37 22.07
CA TYR A 165 19.37 -14.95 22.78
C TYR A 165 20.30 -16.12 23.09
N GLU A 166 19.80 -17.31 23.42
CA GLU A 166 20.62 -18.47 23.77
C GLU A 166 21.49 -18.92 22.58
N LEU A 167 20.90 -19.00 21.39
CA LEU A 167 21.62 -19.33 20.16
C LEU A 167 22.67 -18.28 19.83
N ARG A 168 22.30 -17.00 19.93
CA ARG A 168 23.21 -15.89 19.63
C ARG A 168 24.41 -15.87 20.57
N ASP A 169 24.16 -16.06 21.86
CA ASP A 169 25.20 -16.02 22.88
C ASP A 169 26.12 -17.23 22.76
N ARG A 170 25.59 -18.42 22.43
CA ARG A 170 26.40 -19.60 22.12
C ARG A 170 27.29 -19.38 20.89
N ILE A 171 26.73 -18.89 19.78
CA ILE A 171 27.50 -18.58 18.57
C ILE A 171 28.62 -17.59 18.88
N LYS A 172 28.30 -16.52 19.64
CA LYS A 172 29.28 -15.50 20.01
C LYS A 172 30.39 -16.06 20.90
N TYR A 173 30.07 -16.95 21.84
CA TYR A 173 31.05 -17.60 22.70
C TYR A 173 32.05 -18.43 21.88
N PHE A 174 31.56 -19.28 20.98
CA PHE A 174 32.42 -20.13 20.16
C PHE A 174 33.20 -19.35 19.09
N GLU A 175 32.62 -18.30 18.50
CA GLU A 175 33.36 -17.40 17.60
C GLU A 175 34.48 -16.61 18.31
N MET A 176 34.40 -16.42 19.64
CA MET A 176 35.45 -15.78 20.44
C MET A 176 36.56 -16.75 20.85
N THR A 177 36.24 -18.02 21.10
CA THR A 177 37.22 -19.04 21.51
C THR A 177 38.00 -19.63 20.35
N ASP A 178 37.38 -19.74 19.17
CA ASP A 178 37.99 -20.36 17.98
C ASP A 178 38.69 -19.33 17.07
N GLY A 179 38.65 -18.04 17.46
CA GLY A 179 39.22 -16.90 16.73
C GLY A 179 40.56 -16.37 17.25
N GLU A 180 41.16 -17.02 18.26
CA GLU A 180 42.57 -16.84 18.68
C GLU A 180 43.47 -17.92 18.06
#